data_AF-A0A1B7WFS9-F1
#
_entry.id   AF-A0A1B7WFS9-F1
#
_cell.length_a   1.000
_cell.length_b   1.000
_cell.length_c   1.000
_cell.angle_alpha   90.00
_cell.angle_beta   90.00
_cell.angle_gamma   90.00
#
_symmetry.space_group_name_H-M   'P 1'
#
loop_
_entity.id
_entity.type
_entity.pdbx_description
1 polymer ?
#
loop_
_entity_poly.entity_id
_entity_poly.type
_entity_poly.pdbx_seq_one_letter_code
_entity_poly.pdbx_strand_id
1 'polypeptide(L)'
;QLDIEFTPTPAETNQIVRESYQIRRNLLIRFNKDTLDQSADLTRILQKLFPNMITTQTLSGNHTTPLGQDIKWQPGTSFSPFDALGQWLKQEVYRDLNQLKEVMLFWLNPLS
;
A
#
# COMPACT_ATOMS: atom_id res chain seq x y z
N GLN A 1 -0.88 14.41 -25.22
CA GLN A 1 -1.17 13.59 -24.03
C GLN A 1 -1.97 14.47 -23.10
N LEU A 2 -3.20 14.09 -22.75
CA LEU A 2 -3.98 14.85 -21.77
C LEU A 2 -3.39 14.47 -20.40
N ASP A 3 -2.65 15.40 -19.79
CA ASP A 3 -2.22 15.25 -18.40
C ASP A 3 -3.47 15.33 -17.53
N ILE A 4 -4.00 14.17 -17.15
CA ILE A 4 -5.03 14.07 -16.13
C ILE A 4 -4.34 14.37 -14.82
N GLU A 5 -4.46 15.62 -14.38
CA GLU A 5 -3.99 16.04 -13.06
C GLU A 5 -5.05 15.65 -12.02
N PHE A 6 -4.64 14.95 -10.96
CA PHE A 6 -5.55 14.60 -9.87
C PHE A 6 -6.05 15.89 -9.20
N THR A 7 -7.35 15.98 -8.97
CA THR A 7 -7.97 17.08 -8.20
C THR A 7 -8.70 16.50 -6.98
N PRO A 8 -8.37 16.93 -5.76
CA PRO A 8 -7.30 17.88 -5.42
C PRO A 8 -5.90 17.36 -5.75
N THR A 9 -4.96 18.28 -5.99
CA THR A 9 -3.53 17.95 -6.13
C THR A 9 -2.98 17.36 -4.83
N PRO A 10 -1.81 16.72 -4.84
CA PRO A 10 -1.16 16.25 -3.61
C PRO A 10 -0.95 17.35 -2.56
N ALA A 11 -0.59 18.56 -3.00
CA ALA A 11 -0.38 19.70 -2.11
C ALA A 11 -1.68 20.18 -1.46
N GLU A 12 -2.76 20.27 -2.25
CA GLU A 12 -4.10 20.62 -1.77
C GLU A 12 -4.66 19.55 -0.84
N THR A 13 -4.48 18.27 -1.17
CA THR A 13 -4.86 17.14 -0.30
C THR A 13 -4.16 17.25 1.05
N ASN A 14 -2.85 17.50 1.05
CA ASN A 14 -2.09 17.73 2.28
C ASN A 14 -2.58 18.94 3.08
N GLN A 15 -3.04 20.00 2.41
CA GLN A 15 -3.63 21.15 3.07
C GLN A 15 -4.97 20.80 3.74
N ILE A 16 -5.85 20.09 3.04
CA ILE A 16 -7.11 19.60 3.59
C ILE A 16 -6.85 18.73 4.84
N VAL A 17 -5.84 17.86 4.80
CA VAL A 17 -5.46 17.03 5.95
C VAL A 17 -5.04 17.88 7.13
N ARG A 18 -4.22 18.92 6.93
CA ARG A 18 -3.79 19.84 8.00
C ARG A 18 -4.97 20.55 8.67
N GLU A 19 -5.98 20.92 7.89
CA GLU A 19 -7.08 21.76 8.35
C GLU A 19 -8.22 20.95 9.00
N SER A 20 -8.48 19.74 8.49
CA SER A 20 -9.76 19.07 8.76
C SER A 20 -9.67 17.61 9.19
N TYR A 21 -8.51 16.95 9.05
CA TYR A 21 -8.41 15.52 9.38
C TYR A 21 -8.37 15.31 10.90
N GLN A 22 -9.29 14.49 11.43
CA GLN A 22 -9.48 14.28 12.88
C GLN A 22 -9.16 12.86 13.37
N ILE A 23 -8.83 11.93 12.46
CA ILE A 23 -8.57 10.53 12.84
C ILE A 23 -7.17 10.42 13.43
N ARG A 24 -7.10 10.12 14.73
CA ARG A 24 -5.85 10.17 15.48
C ARG A 24 -4.92 8.99 15.20
N ARG A 25 -5.47 7.78 15.23
CA ARG A 25 -4.70 6.53 15.10
C ARG A 25 -4.55 6.16 13.64
N ASN A 26 -3.33 6.28 13.11
CA ASN A 26 -3.04 6.10 11.69
C ASN A 26 -2.03 4.99 11.44
N LEU A 27 -2.28 4.19 10.41
CA LEU A 27 -1.30 3.29 9.80
C LEU A 27 -0.96 3.83 8.40
N LEU A 28 0.31 4.14 8.17
CA LEU A 28 0.81 4.54 6.86
C LEU A 28 1.68 3.41 6.33
N ILE A 29 1.28 2.87 5.17
CA ILE A 29 1.97 1.76 4.52
C ILE A 29 2.70 2.31 3.30
N ARG A 30 3.97 1.93 3.16
CA ARG A 30 4.84 2.26 2.04
C ARG A 30 5.33 0.96 1.44
N PHE A 31 5.55 0.95 0.13
CA PHE A 31 6.16 -0.19 -0.54
C PHE A 31 7.55 0.16 -1.04
N ASN A 32 8.49 -0.79 -0.94
CA ASN A 32 9.90 -0.56 -1.26
C ASN A 32 10.19 -0.39 -2.77
N LYS A 33 9.29 -0.81 -3.66
CA LYS A 33 9.39 -0.63 -5.12
C LYS A 33 8.27 0.29 -5.64
N ASP A 34 7.86 1.30 -4.86
CA ASP A 34 6.84 2.27 -5.27
C ASP A 34 7.44 3.64 -5.63
N THR A 35 7.36 4.01 -6.91
CA THR A 35 7.84 5.29 -7.45
C THR A 35 6.80 6.41 -7.35
N LEU A 36 5.57 6.11 -6.95
CA LEU A 36 4.47 7.06 -6.82
C LEU A 36 4.22 7.48 -5.36
N ASP A 37 4.97 6.93 -4.41
CA ASP A 37 4.78 7.17 -2.98
C ASP A 37 5.01 8.65 -2.62
N GLN A 38 3.96 9.28 -2.07
CA GLN A 38 3.98 10.67 -1.58
C GLN A 38 3.74 10.74 -0.05
N SER A 39 3.81 9.59 0.63
CA SER A 39 3.47 9.47 2.06
C SER A 39 4.43 10.18 3.01
N ALA A 40 5.62 10.59 2.57
CA ALA A 40 6.62 11.24 3.42
C ALA A 40 6.11 12.58 4.00
N ASP A 41 5.45 13.40 3.17
CA ASP A 41 4.90 14.68 3.62
C ASP A 41 3.66 14.47 4.50
N LEU A 42 2.80 13.54 4.11
CA LEU A 42 1.64 13.15 4.92
C LEU A 42 2.05 12.64 6.30
N THR A 43 3.10 11.82 6.38
CA THR A 43 3.67 11.32 7.64
C THR A 43 4.05 12.49 8.55
N ARG A 44 4.76 13.49 8.02
CA ARG A 44 5.18 14.66 8.79
C ARG A 44 4.00 15.51 9.26
N ILE A 45 2.98 15.66 8.42
CA ILE A 45 1.74 16.38 8.76
C ILE A 45 1.04 15.67 9.92
N LEU A 46 0.77 14.36 9.76
CA LEU A 46 0.06 13.60 10.77
C LEU A 46 0.87 13.55 12.07
N GLN A 47 2.20 13.43 12.03
CA GLN A 47 3.05 13.41 13.25
C GLN A 47 2.90 14.67 14.10
N LYS A 48 2.66 15.82 13.46
CA LYS A 48 2.37 17.08 14.15
C LYS A 48 0.94 17.12 14.71
N LEU A 49 -0.03 16.60 13.96
CA LEU A 49 -1.45 16.59 14.37
C LEU A 49 -1.71 15.59 15.51
N PHE A 50 -1.11 14.40 15.44
CA PHE A 50 -1.35 13.29 16.36
C PHE A 50 -0.03 12.66 16.83
N PRO A 51 0.70 13.33 17.74
CA PRO A 51 1.92 12.78 18.32
C PRO A 51 1.68 11.39 18.90
N ASN A 52 2.62 10.47 18.66
CA ASN A 52 2.60 9.08 19.15
C ASN A 52 1.42 8.20 18.67
N MET A 53 0.59 8.66 17.73
CA MET A 53 -0.58 7.93 17.24
C MET A 53 -0.41 7.45 15.78
N ILE A 54 0.83 7.34 15.33
CA ILE A 54 1.15 6.99 13.95
C ILE A 54 2.08 5.80 13.92
N THR A 55 1.70 4.83 13.10
CA THR A 55 2.51 3.67 12.76
C THR A 55 2.86 3.77 11.29
N THR A 56 4.14 3.74 10.94
CA THR A 56 4.63 3.69 9.56
C THR A 56 5.25 2.33 9.30
N GLN A 57 4.84 1.65 8.23
CA GLN A 57 5.39 0.36 7.82
C GLN A 57 5.86 0.42 6.37
N THR A 58 7.08 -0.06 6.12
CA THR A 58 7.59 -0.27 4.76
C THR A 58 7.57 -1.76 4.46
N LEU A 59 6.81 -2.15 3.44
CA LEU A 59 6.59 -3.54 3.03
C LEU A 59 7.23 -3.82 1.66
N SER A 60 7.37 -5.10 1.31
CA SER A 60 7.75 -5.49 -0.05
C SER A 60 6.58 -5.28 -1.01
N GLY A 61 6.90 -4.88 -2.23
CA GLY A 61 5.93 -4.70 -3.31
C GLY A 61 6.01 -3.31 -3.93
N ASN A 62 4.95 -2.90 -4.62
CA ASN A 62 4.77 -1.59 -5.25
C ASN A 62 3.31 -1.09 -5.08
N HIS A 63 2.95 0.01 -5.75
CA HIS A 63 1.59 0.58 -5.72
C HIS A 63 0.47 -0.37 -6.21
N THR A 64 0.79 -1.44 -6.94
CA THR A 64 -0.20 -2.44 -7.41
C THR A 64 -0.34 -3.63 -6.47
N THR A 65 0.49 -3.77 -5.43
CA THR A 65 0.40 -4.86 -4.43
C THR A 65 -1.01 -5.06 -3.86
N PRO A 66 -1.78 -4.01 -3.50
CA PRO A 66 -3.13 -4.18 -2.99
C PRO A 66 -4.11 -4.81 -4.00
N LEU A 67 -3.85 -4.65 -5.31
CA LEU A 67 -4.66 -5.21 -6.40
C LEU A 67 -4.43 -6.70 -6.62
N GLY A 68 -3.43 -7.31 -5.95
CA GLY A 68 -3.14 -8.74 -6.03
C GLY A 68 -4.33 -9.65 -5.66
N GLN A 69 -5.35 -9.12 -4.97
CA GLN A 69 -6.59 -9.82 -4.64
C GLN A 69 -7.38 -10.28 -5.87
N ASP A 70 -7.27 -9.53 -6.99
CA ASP A 70 -8.04 -9.78 -8.20
C ASP A 70 -7.33 -10.72 -9.20
N ILE A 71 -6.11 -11.18 -8.91
CA ILE A 71 -5.34 -12.06 -9.80
C ILE A 71 -5.90 -13.48 -9.73
N LYS A 72 -6.86 -13.78 -10.59
CA LYS A 72 -7.37 -15.13 -10.84
C LYS A 72 -6.47 -15.89 -11.81
N TRP A 73 -5.31 -16.35 -11.34
CA TRP A 73 -4.41 -17.18 -12.16
C TRP A 73 -4.84 -18.65 -12.18
N GLN A 74 -5.24 -19.17 -13.35
CA GLN A 74 -5.51 -20.58 -13.61
C GLN A 74 -4.32 -21.21 -14.35
N PRO A 75 -3.62 -22.22 -13.78
CA PRO A 75 -2.54 -22.89 -14.48
C PRO A 75 -3.06 -23.66 -15.70
N GLY A 76 -2.32 -23.63 -16.80
CA GLY A 76 -2.61 -24.42 -17.99
C GLY A 76 -2.44 -25.92 -17.75
N THR A 77 -3.06 -26.75 -18.59
CA THR A 77 -3.06 -28.23 -18.47
C THR A 77 -1.73 -28.91 -18.81
N SER A 78 -0.71 -28.16 -19.23
CA SER A 78 0.61 -28.66 -19.60
C SER A 78 1.70 -27.91 -18.85
N PHE A 79 2.55 -28.59 -18.08
CA PHE A 79 3.69 -27.98 -17.37
C PHE A 79 4.77 -27.51 -18.38
N SER A 80 4.82 -26.21 -18.62
CA SER A 80 5.83 -25.53 -19.44
C SER A 80 6.83 -24.76 -18.56
N PRO A 81 8.08 -24.54 -19.00
CA PRO A 81 9.01 -23.61 -18.33
C PRO A 81 8.43 -22.21 -18.09
N PHE A 82 7.49 -21.76 -18.94
CA PHE A 82 6.78 -20.49 -18.74
C PHE A 82 5.80 -20.53 -17.55
N ASP A 83 5.25 -21.70 -17.21
CA ASP A 83 4.40 -21.84 -16.01
C ASP A 83 5.20 -21.68 -14.74
N ALA A 84 6.45 -22.18 -14.69
CA ALA A 84 7.31 -22.02 -13.52
C ALA A 84 7.59 -20.53 -13.20
N LEU A 85 7.80 -19.72 -14.24
CA LEU A 85 7.95 -18.26 -14.10
C LEU A 85 6.64 -17.61 -13.61
N GLY A 86 5.50 -18.03 -14.18
CA GLY A 86 4.18 -17.55 -13.75
C GLY A 86 3.86 -17.91 -12.29
N GLN A 87 4.20 -19.13 -11.85
CA GLN A 87 4.02 -19.56 -10.47
C GLN A 87 4.92 -18.77 -9.51
N TRP A 88 6.17 -18.50 -9.88
CA TRP A 88 7.06 -17.68 -9.08
C TRP A 88 6.53 -16.25 -8.90
N LEU A 89 6.10 -15.61 -10.00
CA LEU A 89 5.50 -14.28 -9.95
C LEU A 89 4.24 -14.27 -9.07
N LYS A 90 3.38 -15.28 -9.22
CA LYS A 90 2.19 -15.47 -8.38
C LYS A 90 2.60 -15.55 -6.91
N GLN A 91 3.55 -16.41 -6.55
CA GLN A 91 4.02 -16.54 -5.18
C GLN A 91 4.56 -15.23 -4.60
N GLU A 92 5.31 -14.44 -5.38
CA GLU A 92 5.78 -13.12 -4.93
C GLU A 92 4.60 -12.19 -4.64
N VAL A 93 3.62 -12.08 -5.55
CA VAL A 93 2.44 -11.23 -5.34
C VAL A 93 1.60 -11.68 -4.15
N TYR A 94 1.35 -12.98 -3.98
CA TYR A 94 0.60 -13.51 -2.83
C TYR A 94 1.35 -13.29 -1.52
N ARG A 95 2.67 -13.46 -1.51
CA ARG A 95 3.49 -13.21 -0.31
C ARG A 95 3.39 -11.76 0.12
N ASP A 96 3.59 -10.83 -0.81
CA ASP A 96 3.59 -9.40 -0.52
C ASP A 96 2.17 -8.93 -0.10
N LEU A 97 1.11 -9.45 -0.73
CA LEU A 97 -0.28 -9.23 -0.33
C LEU A 97 -0.60 -9.80 1.06
N ASN A 98 -0.12 -11.01 1.38
CA ASN A 98 -0.32 -11.61 2.69
C ASN A 98 0.40 -10.82 3.79
N GLN A 99 1.63 -10.34 3.51
CA GLN A 99 2.33 -9.45 4.44
C GLN A 99 1.54 -8.17 4.71
N LEU A 100 1.00 -7.54 3.66
CA LEU A 100 0.11 -6.38 3.78
C LEU A 100 -1.11 -6.71 4.67
N LYS A 101 -1.78 -7.83 4.42
CA LYS A 101 -2.93 -8.30 5.19
C LYS A 101 -2.59 -8.49 6.67
N GLU A 102 -1.49 -9.19 6.98
CA GLU A 102 -1.06 -9.45 8.36
C GLU A 102 -0.80 -8.15 9.13
N VAL A 103 -0.10 -7.20 8.50
CA VAL A 103 0.18 -5.88 9.10
C VAL A 103 -1.10 -5.10 9.36
N MET A 104 -2.05 -5.11 8.40
CA MET A 104 -3.34 -4.47 8.57
C MET A 104 -4.15 -5.11 9.69
N LEU A 105 -4.23 -6.44 9.76
CA LEU A 105 -4.97 -7.17 10.78
C LEU A 105 -4.39 -6.93 12.17
N PHE A 106 -3.07 -7.06 12.32
CA PHE A 106 -2.38 -6.77 13.57
C PHE A 106 -2.59 -5.33 14.02
N TRP A 107 -2.53 -4.36 13.09
CA TRP A 107 -2.80 -2.98 13.44
C TRP A 107 -4.29 -2.76 13.79
N LEU A 108 -5.25 -3.35 13.09
CA LEU A 108 -6.66 -3.19 13.41
C LEU A 108 -7.02 -3.80 14.77
N ASN A 109 -6.47 -4.98 15.06
CA ASN A 109 -6.68 -5.67 16.32
C ASN A 109 -5.36 -6.29 16.82
N PRO A 110 -4.58 -5.56 17.63
CA PRO A 110 -3.29 -6.04 18.11
C PRO A 110 -3.40 -7.17 19.16
N LEU A 111 -4.62 -7.52 19.59
CA LEU A 111 -4.88 -8.53 20.61
C LEU A 111 -5.61 -9.77 20.06
N SER A 112 -5.94 -9.82 18.76
CA SER A 112 -6.46 -11.04 18.12
C SER A 112 -5.41 -12.13 17.93
#